data_AF-A0A5N5E1Z8-F1
#
_entry.id   AF-A0A5N5E1Z8-F1
#
_cell.length_a   1.000
_cell.length_b   1.000
_cell.length_c   1.000
_cell.angle_alpha   90.00
_cell.angle_beta   90.00
_cell.angle_gamma   90.00
#
_symmetry.space_group_name_H-M   'P 1'
#
loop_
_entity.id
_entity.type
_entity.pdbx_description
1 polymer ?
#
loop_
_entity_poly.entity_id
_entity_poly.type
_entity_poly.pdbx_seq_one_letter_code
_entity_poly.pdbx_strand_id
1 'polypeptide(L)'
;MMKAHTFAHLKAHRSGFVAVFVSVFCAALLTCGLGVLLESGVRGGVSPHLYAGADAVVSAPQALEVKEDADQPFAERVLLDGDTVRKLDALDVTVVPDISVPVSTAEGVVLDAHPWNTAQLAP
;
A
#
# COMPACT_ATOMS: atom_id res chain seq x y z
N MET A 1 -40.22 -27.48 25.01
CA MET A 1 -39.82 -28.89 25.20
C MET A 1 -38.59 -29.30 24.36
N MET A 2 -38.47 -28.88 23.09
CA MET A 2 -37.36 -29.25 22.18
C MET A 2 -35.93 -28.82 22.60
N LYS A 3 -35.79 -27.64 23.26
CA LYS A 3 -34.48 -27.12 23.71
C LYS A 3 -33.81 -27.99 24.80
N ALA A 4 -34.59 -28.66 25.64
CA ALA A 4 -34.08 -29.45 26.77
C ALA A 4 -33.39 -30.75 26.30
N HIS A 5 -33.94 -31.42 25.30
CA HIS A 5 -33.34 -32.63 24.72
C HIS A 5 -32.02 -32.34 23.99
N THR A 6 -31.92 -31.17 23.35
CA THR A 6 -30.70 -30.73 22.65
C THR A 6 -29.55 -30.48 23.63
N PHE A 7 -29.83 -29.83 24.76
CA PHE A 7 -28.83 -29.58 25.81
C PHE A 7 -28.34 -30.87 26.48
N ALA A 8 -29.23 -31.84 26.70
CA ALA A 8 -28.88 -33.14 27.23
C ALA A 8 -27.96 -33.92 26.27
N HIS A 9 -28.24 -33.87 24.96
CA HIS A 9 -27.44 -34.51 23.92
C HIS A 9 -26.03 -33.89 23.78
N LEU A 10 -25.93 -32.56 23.85
CA LEU A 10 -24.65 -31.83 23.86
C LEU A 10 -23.79 -32.19 25.08
N LYS A 11 -24.41 -32.37 26.24
CA LYS A 11 -23.70 -32.75 27.47
C LYS A 11 -23.17 -34.19 27.43
N ALA A 12 -23.91 -35.11 26.80
CA ALA A 12 -23.49 -36.50 26.60
C ALA A 12 -22.31 -36.64 25.60
N HIS A 13 -22.26 -35.77 24.59
CA HIS A 13 -21.22 -35.77 23.54
C HIS A 13 -20.31 -34.54 23.57
N ARG A 14 -19.93 -34.10 24.78
CA ARG A 14 -19.15 -32.86 24.99
C ARG A 14 -17.84 -32.80 24.19
N SER A 15 -17.15 -33.93 24.01
CA SER A 15 -15.88 -33.99 23.29
C SER A 15 -16.06 -33.74 21.79
N GLY A 16 -17.09 -34.33 21.18
CA GLY A 16 -17.42 -34.12 19.78
C GLY A 16 -17.86 -32.68 19.50
N PHE A 17 -18.68 -32.11 20.39
CA PHE A 17 -19.08 -30.70 20.28
C PHE A 17 -17.89 -29.74 20.36
N VAL A 18 -16.99 -29.94 21.34
CA VAL A 18 -15.79 -29.11 21.48
C VAL A 18 -14.90 -29.22 20.23
N ALA A 19 -14.70 -30.42 19.69
CA ALA A 19 -13.90 -30.61 18.49
C ALA A 19 -14.46 -29.85 17.28
N VAL A 20 -15.77 -29.93 17.04
CA VAL A 20 -16.42 -29.20 15.94
C VAL A 20 -16.35 -27.70 16.17
N PHE A 21 -16.61 -27.22 17.39
CA PHE A 21 -16.50 -25.81 17.72
C PHE A 21 -15.10 -25.25 17.44
N VAL A 22 -14.06 -25.95 17.92
CA VAL A 22 -12.66 -25.54 17.70
C VAL A 22 -12.32 -25.55 16.22
N SER A 23 -12.76 -26.56 15.46
CA SER A 23 -12.53 -26.62 14.01
C SER A 23 -13.16 -25.43 13.28
N VAL A 24 -14.43 -25.14 13.54
CA VAL A 24 -15.14 -24.01 12.91
C VAL A 24 -14.54 -22.67 13.34
N PHE A 25 -14.15 -22.54 14.62
CA PHE A 25 -13.51 -21.35 15.13
C PHE A 25 -12.16 -21.08 14.45
N CYS A 26 -11.30 -22.10 14.32
CA CYS A 26 -10.04 -21.98 13.59
C CYS A 26 -10.25 -21.64 12.11
N ALA A 27 -11.23 -22.27 11.45
CA ALA A 27 -11.57 -21.96 10.06
C ALA A 27 -12.01 -20.49 9.89
N ALA A 28 -12.84 -19.99 10.81
CA ALA A 28 -13.25 -18.59 10.82
C ALA A 28 -12.07 -17.64 11.03
N LEU A 29 -11.17 -17.95 11.98
CA LEU A 29 -9.97 -17.14 12.22
C LEU A 29 -9.07 -17.06 10.99
N LEU A 30 -8.79 -18.20 10.34
CA LEU A 30 -7.96 -18.23 9.13
C LEU A 30 -8.60 -17.43 7.99
N THR A 31 -9.91 -17.56 7.79
CA THR A 31 -10.63 -16.85 6.73
C THR A 31 -10.63 -15.34 6.97
N CYS A 32 -10.93 -14.90 8.20
CA CYS A 32 -10.88 -13.48 8.57
C CYS A 32 -9.46 -12.93 8.48
N GLY A 33 -8.45 -13.67 8.96
CA GLY A 33 -7.05 -13.26 8.90
C GLY A 33 -6.58 -13.07 7.46
N LEU A 34 -6.89 -14.02 6.57
CA LEU A 34 -6.57 -13.90 5.14
C LEU A 34 -7.28 -12.70 4.51
N GLY A 35 -8.55 -12.47 4.84
CA GLY A 35 -9.30 -11.30 4.37
C GLY A 35 -8.66 -9.98 4.78
N VAL A 36 -8.22 -9.86 6.03
CA VAL A 36 -7.51 -8.67 6.52
C VAL A 36 -6.18 -8.49 5.80
N LEU A 37 -5.41 -9.55 5.60
CA LEU A 37 -4.14 -9.49 4.86
C LEU A 37 -4.35 -9.07 3.40
N LEU A 38 -5.38 -9.58 2.73
CA LEU A 38 -5.71 -9.20 1.35
C LEU A 38 -6.14 -7.74 1.26
N GLU A 39 -7.04 -7.29 2.14
CA GLU A 39 -7.47 -5.89 2.19
C GLU A 39 -6.30 -4.96 2.48
N SER A 40 -5.42 -5.36 3.39
CA SER A 40 -4.21 -4.60 3.74
C SER A 40 -3.18 -4.62 2.62
N GLY A 41 -3.09 -5.68 1.83
CA GLY A 41 -2.24 -5.73 0.64
C GLY A 41 -2.77 -4.81 -0.46
N VAL A 42 -4.08 -4.86 -0.71
CA VAL A 42 -4.75 -4.05 -1.75
C VAL A 42 -4.77 -2.56 -1.38
N ARG A 43 -5.05 -2.22 -0.11
CA ARG A 43 -5.07 -0.84 0.39
C ARG A 43 -3.76 -0.37 1.02
N GLY A 44 -2.76 -1.24 1.09
CA GLY A 44 -1.47 -0.94 1.72
C GLY A 44 -0.67 0.11 0.96
N GLY A 45 -1.04 0.40 -0.29
CA GLY A 45 -0.53 1.54 -1.02
C GLY A 45 -0.90 2.84 -0.31
N VAL A 46 0.11 3.62 0.06
CA VAL A 46 -0.10 5.00 0.51
C VAL A 46 -0.48 5.81 -0.73
N SER A 47 -1.68 6.38 -0.78
CA SER A 47 -2.00 7.37 -1.81
C SER A 47 -0.94 8.47 -1.74
N PRO A 48 -0.29 8.84 -2.86
CA PRO A 48 0.70 9.91 -2.88
C PRO A 48 0.03 11.25 -2.53
N HIS A 49 -0.10 11.56 -1.25
CA HIS A 49 -0.73 12.79 -0.78
C HIS A 49 0.00 14.04 -1.30
N LEU A 50 1.29 13.90 -1.62
CA LEU A 50 2.12 14.94 -2.22
C LEU A 50 1.71 15.33 -3.64
N TYR A 51 0.98 14.49 -4.37
CA TYR A 51 0.53 14.77 -5.73
C TYR A 51 -0.99 14.99 -5.80
N ALA A 52 -1.65 15.26 -4.68
CA ALA A 52 -3.11 15.41 -4.63
C ALA A 52 -3.62 16.58 -5.50
N GLY A 53 -2.80 17.63 -5.68
CA GLY A 53 -3.09 18.76 -6.57
C GLY A 53 -2.71 18.55 -8.04
N ALA A 54 -2.16 17.39 -8.42
CA ALA A 54 -1.76 17.12 -9.81
C ALA A 54 -2.86 16.41 -10.61
N ASP A 55 -3.19 16.92 -11.80
CA ASP A 55 -4.11 16.25 -12.73
C ASP A 55 -3.51 14.95 -13.32
N ALA A 56 -2.18 14.92 -13.48
CA ALA A 56 -1.44 13.79 -13.99
C ALA A 56 -0.01 13.75 -13.41
N VAL A 57 0.54 12.55 -13.25
CA VAL A 57 1.92 12.31 -12.84
C VAL A 57 2.65 11.56 -13.94
N VAL A 58 3.82 12.06 -14.34
CA VAL A 58 4.70 11.43 -15.32
C VAL A 58 5.98 11.00 -14.61
N SER A 59 6.28 9.70 -14.61
CA SER A 59 7.45 9.13 -13.95
C SER A 59 8.21 8.16 -14.85
N ALA A 60 9.50 7.99 -14.57
CA ALA A 60 10.26 6.88 -15.12
C ALA A 60 9.92 5.57 -14.40
N PRO A 61 10.08 4.39 -15.03
CA PRO A 61 9.96 3.10 -14.37
C PRO A 61 10.84 3.06 -13.10
N GLN A 62 10.23 2.79 -11.94
CA GLN A 62 10.93 2.73 -10.65
C GLN A 62 11.28 1.29 -10.22
N ALA A 63 11.02 0.32 -11.09
CA ALA A 63 11.35 -1.07 -10.87
C ALA A 63 11.76 -1.72 -12.19
N LEU A 64 12.58 -2.76 -12.10
CA LEU A 64 12.90 -3.65 -13.19
C LEU A 64 11.79 -4.70 -13.32
N GLU A 65 11.19 -4.78 -14.50
CA GLU A 65 10.24 -5.85 -14.82
C GLU A 65 10.97 -7.19 -14.84
N VAL A 66 10.57 -8.11 -13.96
CA VAL A 66 11.11 -9.46 -13.90
C VAL A 66 10.04 -10.41 -14.41
N LYS A 67 10.31 -11.05 -15.54
CA LYS A 67 9.36 -11.99 -16.14
C LYS A 67 9.04 -13.12 -15.16
N GLU A 68 7.74 -13.35 -14.94
CA GLU A 68 7.22 -14.39 -14.06
C GLU A 68 7.60 -14.22 -12.58
N ASP A 69 8.00 -13.01 -12.16
CA ASP A 69 8.28 -12.67 -10.77
C ASP A 69 7.76 -11.25 -10.44
N ALA A 70 7.91 -10.83 -9.19
CA ALA A 70 7.63 -9.47 -8.76
C ALA A 70 8.68 -8.49 -9.32
N ASP A 71 8.22 -7.32 -9.75
CA ASP A 71 9.11 -6.25 -10.21
C ASP A 71 10.11 -5.88 -9.11
N GLN A 72 11.38 -5.83 -9.48
CA GLN A 72 12.44 -5.53 -8.53
C GLN A 72 12.60 -4.00 -8.40
N PRO A 73 12.29 -3.39 -7.25
CA PRO A 73 12.40 -1.94 -7.09
C PRO A 73 13.87 -1.50 -7.19
N PHE A 74 14.09 -0.37 -7.84
CA PHE A 74 15.42 0.23 -7.85
C PHE A 74 15.77 0.79 -6.47
N ALA A 75 17.05 0.67 -6.08
CA ALA A 75 17.54 1.20 -4.81
C ALA A 75 17.56 2.74 -4.79
N GLU A 76 17.75 3.35 -5.95
CA GLU A 76 17.76 4.79 -6.16
C GLU A 76 16.56 5.21 -7.03
N ARG A 77 16.12 6.45 -6.86
CA ARG A 77 15.03 7.01 -7.66
C ARG A 77 15.49 7.24 -9.09
N VAL A 78 14.79 6.66 -10.05
CA VAL A 78 15.11 6.83 -11.47
C VAL A 78 14.54 8.16 -11.97
N LEU A 79 15.38 8.97 -12.60
CA LEU A 79 14.98 10.24 -13.20
C LEU A 79 14.31 10.03 -14.55
N LEU A 80 13.43 10.98 -14.92
CA LEU A 80 12.81 10.99 -16.24
C LEU A 80 13.84 11.28 -17.34
N ASP A 81 13.69 10.61 -18.48
CA ASP A 81 14.57 10.83 -19.63
C ASP A 81 14.47 12.28 -20.14
N GLY A 82 15.62 12.84 -20.55
CA GLY A 82 15.73 14.23 -20.97
C GLY A 82 14.95 14.59 -22.24
N ASP A 83 14.73 13.65 -23.16
CA ASP A 83 13.84 13.88 -24.31
C ASP A 83 12.39 13.98 -23.86
N THR A 84 12.00 13.22 -22.83
CA THR A 84 10.64 13.28 -22.27
C THR A 84 10.41 14.61 -21.55
N VAL A 85 11.38 15.09 -20.77
CA VAL A 85 11.32 16.42 -20.15
C VAL A 85 11.14 17.51 -21.21
N ARG A 86 11.92 17.48 -22.29
CA ARG A 86 11.78 18.44 -23.40
C ARG A 86 10.42 18.39 -24.09
N LYS A 87 9.78 17.22 -24.16
CA LYS A 87 8.41 17.10 -24.69
C LYS A 87 7.39 17.72 -23.75
N LEU A 88 7.55 17.58 -22.44
CA LEU A 88 6.67 18.19 -21.44
C LEU A 88 6.78 19.72 -21.47
N ASP A 89 7.99 20.26 -21.59
CA ASP A 89 8.23 21.71 -21.72
C ASP A 89 7.59 22.33 -22.97
N ALA A 90 7.31 21.53 -24.00
CA ALA A 90 6.65 21.99 -25.23
C ALA A 90 5.11 22.02 -25.13
N LEU A 91 4.53 21.51 -24.05
CA LEU A 91 3.09 21.50 -23.83
C LEU A 91 2.62 22.82 -23.21
N ASP A 92 1.39 23.23 -23.53
CA ASP A 92 0.74 24.39 -22.90
C ASP A 92 0.05 23.98 -21.59
N VAL A 93 0.84 23.48 -20.63
CA VAL A 93 0.39 23.06 -19.30
C VAL A 93 1.40 23.46 -18.22
N THR A 94 0.95 23.55 -16.96
CA THR A 94 1.87 23.77 -15.83
C THR A 94 2.60 22.48 -15.50
N VAL A 95 3.91 22.46 -15.74
CA VAL A 95 4.79 21.34 -15.38
C VAL A 95 5.50 21.64 -14.06
N VAL A 96 5.39 20.72 -13.10
CA VAL A 96 6.01 20.86 -11.76
C VAL A 96 7.02 19.73 -11.56
N PRO A 97 8.33 20.01 -11.57
CA PRO A 97 9.34 19.00 -11.32
C PRO A 97 9.33 18.57 -9.84
N ASP A 98 9.17 17.27 -9.61
CA ASP A 98 9.32 16.67 -8.28
C ASP A 98 10.78 16.26 -8.04
N ILE A 99 11.54 17.19 -7.46
CA ILE A 99 12.95 16.99 -7.09
C ILE A 99 13.05 17.09 -5.57
N SER A 100 13.68 16.11 -4.94
CA SER A 100 14.10 16.15 -3.55
C SER A 100 15.62 16.21 -3.46
N VAL A 101 16.11 17.04 -2.54
CA VAL A 101 17.54 17.12 -2.23
C VAL A 101 17.70 16.82 -0.74
N PRO A 102 18.50 15.81 -0.36
CA PRO A 102 18.76 15.54 1.05
C PRO A 102 19.57 16.70 1.65
N VAL A 103 19.08 17.26 2.74
CA VAL A 103 19.73 18.30 3.53
C VAL A 103 19.86 17.84 4.98
N SER A 104 20.92 18.27 5.67
CA SER A 104 21.13 17.92 7.07
C SER A 104 21.02 19.14 7.97
N THR A 105 20.34 19.02 9.10
CA THR A 105 20.35 20.04 10.15
C THR A 105 21.69 20.04 10.91
N ALA A 106 21.92 21.06 11.74
CA ALA A 106 23.11 21.13 12.58
C ALA A 106 23.21 19.97 13.58
N GLU A 107 22.07 19.40 13.97
CA GLU A 107 21.93 18.26 14.87
C GLU A 107 22.08 16.90 14.15
N GLY A 108 22.36 16.91 12.84
CA GLY A 108 22.55 15.71 12.03
C GLY A 108 21.26 15.03 11.56
N VAL A 109 20.11 15.70 11.67
CA VAL A 109 18.84 15.18 11.14
C VAL A 109 18.83 15.38 9.62
N VAL A 110 18.63 14.30 8.87
CA VAL A 110 18.47 14.36 7.41
C VAL A 110 17.00 14.64 7.09
N LEU A 111 16.78 15.64 6.22
CA LEU A 111 15.48 16.07 5.73
C LEU A 111 15.53 16.12 4.20
N ASP A 112 14.39 15.90 3.55
CA ASP A 112 14.27 16.15 2.12
C ASP A 112 13.81 17.59 1.88
N ALA A 113 14.65 18.37 1.18
CA ALA A 113 14.29 19.69 0.71
C ALA A 113 13.58 19.59 -0.64
N HIS A 114 12.49 20.35 -0.77
CA HIS A 114 11.72 20.46 -2.01
C HIS A 114 11.72 21.91 -2.53
N PRO A 115 11.69 22.12 -3.86
CA PRO A 115 11.57 23.46 -4.41
C PRO A 115 10.19 24.06 -4.15
N TRP A 116 10.13 25.38 -3.98
CA TRP A 116 8.91 26.08 -3.55
C TRP A 116 7.71 25.90 -4.50
N ASN A 117 7.97 25.64 -5.78
CA ASN A 117 6.94 25.39 -6.78
C ASN A 117 6.15 24.08 -6.54
N THR A 118 6.65 23.13 -5.73
CA THR A 118 5.90 21.91 -5.39
C THR A 118 4.79 22.18 -4.37
N ALA A 119 4.81 23.34 -3.69
CA ALA A 119 3.78 23.72 -2.71
C ALA A 119 2.37 23.75 -3.32
N GLN A 120 2.24 23.98 -4.63
CA GLN A 120 0.95 23.94 -5.33
C GLN A 120 0.39 22.53 -5.53
N LEU A 121 1.19 21.48 -5.30
CA LEU A 121 0.77 20.08 -5.38
C LEU A 121 0.17 19.57 -4.05
N ALA A 122 0.45 20.28 -2.96
CA ALA A 122 -0.14 19.98 -1.66
C ALA A 122 -1.65 20.27 -1.68
N PRO A 123 -2.47 19.47 -0.96
CA PRO A 123 -3.92 19.65 -0.88
C PRO A 123 -4.33 20.95 -0.18
#